data_AF-A0A3S9HJP0-F1
#
_entry.id   AF-A0A3S9HJP0-F1
#
_cell.length_a   1.000
_cell.length_b   1.000
_cell.length_c   1.000
_cell.angle_alpha   90.00
_cell.angle_beta   90.00
_cell.angle_gamma   90.00
#
_symmetry.space_group_name_H-M   'P 1'
#
loop_
_entity.id
_entity.type
_entity.pdbx_description
1 polymer ?
#
loop_
_entity_poly.entity_id
_entity_poly.type
_entity_poly.pdbx_seq_one_letter_code
_entity_poly.pdbx_strand_id
1 'polypeptide(L)'
;MSNEENKKEASRKKSLGELGELFAIKALVDNHYEKIINLNDKKMNFPFADLYAEKDGKRFIISVKARNKYQKDHKLNAFYNLGNDAYKKAATATQEYCAEPHWMAIQFDQFTFSIYWGSLEELNGKNTIPLAQCAEGKIGICLAKDKKHYFDFGFFGNAKDEKIT
;
A
#
# COMPACT_ATOMS: atom_id res chain seq x y z
N MET A 1 -5.65 -23.70 -11.95
CA MET A 1 -4.27 -23.23 -11.70
C MET A 1 -3.51 -24.36 -11.04
N SER A 2 -2.30 -24.64 -11.50
CA SER A 2 -1.43 -25.66 -10.91
C SER A 2 -0.89 -25.20 -9.55
N ASN A 3 -0.40 -26.13 -8.72
CA ASN A 3 0.24 -25.79 -7.43
C ASN A 3 1.46 -24.86 -7.59
N GLU A 4 2.17 -24.96 -8.71
CA GLU A 4 3.33 -24.11 -9.01
C GLU A 4 2.91 -22.69 -9.39
N GLU A 5 1.85 -22.54 -10.19
CA GLU A 5 1.27 -21.23 -10.52
C GLU A 5 0.79 -20.49 -9.27
N ASN A 6 0.16 -21.21 -8.33
CA ASN A 6 -0.28 -20.64 -7.05
C ASN A 6 0.91 -20.16 -6.21
N LYS A 7 1.99 -20.94 -6.14
CA LYS A 7 3.23 -20.55 -5.42
C LYS A 7 3.89 -19.33 -6.06
N LYS A 8 4.00 -19.28 -7.38
CA LYS A 8 4.54 -18.13 -8.12
C LYS A 8 3.70 -16.87 -7.86
N GLU A 9 2.37 -16.98 -7.90
CA GLU A 9 1.48 -15.85 -7.64
C GLU A 9 1.58 -15.34 -6.19
N ALA A 10 1.67 -16.23 -5.21
CA ALA A 10 1.85 -15.87 -3.81
C ALA A 10 3.20 -15.16 -3.58
N SER A 11 4.29 -15.70 -4.14
CA SER A 11 5.63 -15.09 -4.06
C SER A 11 5.64 -13.70 -4.71
N ARG A 12 5.08 -13.55 -5.91
CA ARG A 12 4.96 -12.25 -6.59
C ARG A 12 4.19 -11.22 -5.75
N LYS A 13 3.04 -11.60 -5.19
CA LYS A 13 2.24 -10.70 -4.34
C LYS A 13 3.00 -10.28 -3.09
N LYS A 14 3.76 -11.19 -2.49
CA LYS A 14 4.62 -10.89 -1.35
C LYS A 14 5.70 -9.86 -1.72
N SER A 15 6.47 -10.12 -2.78
CA SER A 15 7.52 -9.20 -3.24
C SER A 15 6.97 -7.83 -3.67
N LEU A 16 5.77 -7.79 -4.27
CA LEU A 16 5.10 -6.53 -4.59
C LEU A 16 4.69 -5.75 -3.33
N GLY A 17 4.31 -6.46 -2.26
CA GLY A 17 4.06 -5.87 -0.95
C GLY A 17 5.32 -5.24 -0.36
N GLU A 18 6.42 -5.99 -0.32
CA GLU A 18 7.73 -5.54 0.18
C GLU A 18 8.23 -4.32 -0.61
N LEU A 19 8.13 -4.35 -1.94
CA LEU A 19 8.46 -3.21 -2.79
C LEU A 19 7.56 -2.00 -2.49
N GLY A 20 6.28 -2.24 -2.23
CA GLY A 20 5.36 -1.24 -1.74
C GLY A 20 5.82 -0.54 -0.48
N GLU A 21 6.24 -1.29 0.54
CA GLU A 21 6.75 -0.73 1.80
C GLU A 21 7.97 0.17 1.57
N LEU A 22 8.88 -0.21 0.66
CA LEU A 22 10.02 0.64 0.29
C LEU A 22 9.58 1.96 -0.36
N PHE A 23 8.60 1.90 -1.27
CA PHE A 23 8.04 3.10 -1.91
C PHE A 23 7.28 3.98 -0.91
N ALA A 24 6.63 3.37 0.09
CA ALA A 24 5.97 4.09 1.17
C ALA A 24 6.97 4.85 2.04
N ILE A 25 8.07 4.22 2.44
CA ILE A 25 9.16 4.88 3.18
C ILE A 25 9.71 6.05 2.36
N LYS A 26 10.00 5.84 1.07
CA LYS A 26 10.47 6.92 0.20
C LYS A 26 9.46 8.07 0.13
N ALA A 27 8.17 7.77 -0.02
CA ALA A 27 7.13 8.80 -0.07
C ALA A 27 7.05 9.60 1.23
N LEU A 28 7.19 8.95 2.38
CA LEU A 28 7.26 9.62 3.69
C LEU A 28 8.47 10.55 3.77
N VAL A 29 9.66 10.09 3.36
CA VAL A 29 10.89 10.92 3.32
C VAL A 29 10.72 12.11 2.39
N ASP A 30 10.24 11.89 1.16
CA ASP A 30 9.99 12.95 0.16
C ASP A 30 8.99 14.00 0.67
N ASN A 31 8.10 13.63 1.60
CA ASN A 31 7.10 14.51 2.20
C ASN A 31 7.46 14.97 3.62
N HIS A 32 8.75 14.88 3.99
CA HIS A 32 9.30 15.39 5.25
C HIS A 32 8.67 14.79 6.52
N TYR A 33 8.28 13.51 6.48
CA TYR A 33 7.99 12.76 7.70
C TYR A 33 9.30 12.36 8.38
N GLU A 34 9.25 12.28 9.70
CA GLU A 34 10.36 11.98 10.57
C GLU A 34 10.16 10.65 11.30
N LYS A 35 11.22 10.13 11.93
CA LYS A 35 11.21 8.89 12.72
C LYS A 35 10.47 7.73 12.05
N ILE A 36 10.74 7.53 10.77
CA ILE A 36 10.12 6.47 9.97
C ILE A 36 10.70 5.12 10.41
N ILE A 37 9.83 4.20 10.82
CA ILE A 37 10.21 2.87 11.33
C ILE A 37 9.41 1.81 10.58
N ASN A 38 10.08 0.77 10.09
CA ASN A 38 9.41 -0.45 9.66
C ASN A 38 9.04 -1.29 10.89
N LEU A 39 7.74 -1.50 11.12
CA LEU A 39 7.23 -2.25 12.27
C LEU A 39 7.42 -3.76 12.11
N ASN A 40 7.50 -4.25 10.86
CA ASN A 40 7.75 -5.66 10.58
C ASN A 40 9.15 -6.11 11.04
N ASP A 41 10.13 -5.20 11.11
CA ASP A 41 11.48 -5.48 11.65
C ASP A 41 11.48 -5.67 13.17
N LYS A 42 10.54 -5.04 13.88
CA LYS A 42 10.41 -5.16 15.34
C LYS A 42 9.59 -6.38 15.73
N LYS A 43 8.48 -6.62 15.02
CA LYS A 43 7.59 -7.75 15.23
C LYS A 43 6.94 -8.09 13.90
N MET A 44 7.31 -9.24 13.35
CA MET A 44 6.73 -9.74 12.11
C MET A 44 5.21 -9.81 12.22
N ASN A 45 4.50 -9.27 11.21
CA ASN A 45 3.04 -9.18 11.17
C ASN A 45 2.45 -8.35 12.31
N PHE A 46 2.95 -7.13 12.49
CA PHE A 46 2.38 -6.19 13.44
C PHE A 46 0.88 -5.95 13.11
N PRO A 47 -0.03 -5.84 14.11
CA PRO A 47 -1.44 -5.65 13.83
C PRO A 47 -1.69 -4.40 12.99
N PHE A 48 -2.34 -4.57 11.84
CA PHE A 48 -2.77 -3.53 10.90
C PHE A 48 -1.64 -2.75 10.19
N ALA A 49 -0.63 -2.29 10.90
CA ALA A 49 0.36 -1.35 10.42
C ALA A 49 1.68 -2.01 10.02
N ASP A 50 2.24 -1.54 8.90
CA ASP A 50 3.55 -1.92 8.39
C ASP A 50 4.60 -0.88 8.80
N LEU A 51 4.22 0.40 8.84
CA LEU A 51 5.12 1.52 9.14
C LEU A 51 4.61 2.38 10.30
N TYR A 52 5.56 3.04 10.97
CA TYR A 52 5.34 4.17 11.88
C TYR A 52 6.07 5.40 11.36
N ALA A 53 5.49 6.58 11.54
CA ALA A 53 6.15 7.85 11.23
C ALA A 53 5.61 8.99 12.10
N GLU A 54 6.37 10.08 12.20
CA GLU A 54 5.96 11.32 12.86
C GLU A 54 6.00 12.50 11.90
N LYS A 55 5.14 13.49 12.11
CA LYS A 55 5.19 14.78 11.40
C LYS A 55 4.39 15.82 12.16
N ASP A 56 4.93 17.04 12.28
CA ASP A 56 4.26 18.18 12.93
C ASP A 56 3.73 17.84 14.35
N GLY A 57 4.51 17.08 15.11
CA GLY A 57 4.14 16.64 16.47
C GLY A 57 3.10 15.52 16.54
N LYS A 58 2.60 15.02 15.39
CA LYS A 58 1.69 13.89 15.29
C LYS A 58 2.43 12.59 15.00
N ARG A 59 1.81 11.48 15.42
CA ARG A 59 2.32 10.11 15.22
C ARG A 59 1.34 9.33 14.38
N PHE A 60 1.85 8.55 13.44
CA PHE A 60 1.05 7.80 12.48
C PHE A 60 1.49 6.34 12.47
N ILE A 61 0.52 5.43 12.44
CA ILE A 61 0.71 4.01 12.14
C ILE A 61 0.00 3.69 10.83
N ILE A 62 0.69 3.02 9.92
CA ILE A 62 0.36 3.08 8.49
C ILE A 62 0.25 1.66 7.94
N SER A 63 -0.91 1.31 7.40
CA SER A 63 -1.09 0.08 6.62
C SER A 63 -0.78 0.34 5.14
N VAL A 64 0.20 -0.36 4.58
CA VAL A 64 0.62 -0.23 3.18
C VAL A 64 -0.05 -1.31 2.34
N LYS A 65 -0.67 -0.90 1.23
CA LYS A 65 -1.28 -1.79 0.24
C LYS A 65 -0.74 -1.47 -1.15
N ALA A 66 0.22 -2.26 -1.60
CA ALA A 66 0.76 -2.20 -2.96
C ALA A 66 0.15 -3.26 -3.87
N ARG A 67 -0.36 -2.85 -5.04
CA ARG A 67 -0.91 -3.76 -6.05
C ARG A 67 -0.65 -3.22 -7.45
N ASN A 68 -0.77 -4.10 -8.44
CA ASN A 68 -0.85 -3.69 -9.83
C ASN A 68 -2.11 -2.82 -10.03
N LYS A 69 -1.96 -1.75 -10.82
CA LYS A 69 -3.02 -0.80 -11.20
C LYS A 69 -4.15 -1.52 -11.93
N TYR A 70 -3.81 -2.48 -12.80
CA TYR A 70 -4.74 -3.30 -13.53
C TYR A 70 -4.79 -4.75 -13.00
N GLN A 71 -5.96 -5.36 -13.07
CA GLN A 71 -6.19 -6.77 -12.78
C GLN A 71 -5.82 -7.65 -13.99
N LYS A 72 -5.89 -8.98 -13.83
CA LYS A 72 -5.58 -9.94 -14.91
C LYS A 72 -6.52 -9.84 -16.11
N ASP A 73 -7.67 -9.18 -15.98
CA ASP A 73 -8.61 -8.90 -17.06
C ASP A 73 -8.44 -7.48 -17.64
N HIS A 74 -7.34 -6.81 -17.31
CA HIS A 74 -6.99 -5.43 -17.69
C HIS A 74 -7.97 -4.36 -17.19
N LYS A 75 -8.89 -4.70 -16.28
CA LYS A 75 -9.71 -3.70 -15.60
C LYS A 75 -8.92 -3.04 -14.48
N LEU A 76 -9.26 -1.79 -14.19
CA LEU A 76 -8.68 -1.06 -13.06
C LEU A 76 -8.96 -1.81 -11.76
N ASN A 77 -7.93 -1.99 -10.94
CA ASN A 77 -8.06 -2.50 -9.60
C ASN A 77 -8.61 -1.39 -8.69
N ALA A 78 -9.93 -1.28 -8.65
CA ALA A 78 -10.64 -0.14 -8.08
C ALA A 78 -10.61 -0.06 -6.54
N PHE A 79 -10.34 -1.17 -5.84
CA PHE A 79 -10.42 -1.23 -4.38
C PHE A 79 -9.28 -2.04 -3.78
N TYR A 80 -8.56 -1.46 -2.82
CA TYR A 80 -7.52 -2.18 -2.07
C TYR A 80 -8.02 -2.52 -0.67
N ASN A 81 -8.05 -3.81 -0.33
CA ASN A 81 -8.56 -4.29 0.95
C ASN A 81 -7.48 -4.18 2.04
N LEU A 82 -7.83 -3.58 3.18
CA LEU A 82 -6.97 -3.40 4.34
C LEU A 82 -6.78 -4.68 5.18
N GLY A 83 -7.57 -5.70 4.90
CA GLY A 83 -7.64 -6.96 5.61
C GLY A 83 -8.87 -7.05 6.51
N ASN A 84 -9.10 -8.25 7.05
CA ASN A 84 -10.16 -8.48 8.02
C ASN A 84 -9.84 -7.79 9.35
N ASP A 85 -10.88 -7.29 10.00
CA ASP A 85 -10.83 -6.61 11.31
C ASP A 85 -9.87 -5.41 11.35
N ALA A 86 -9.71 -4.71 10.22
CA ALA A 86 -8.76 -3.60 10.08
C ALA A 86 -8.91 -2.57 11.22
N TYR A 87 -10.13 -2.13 11.53
CA TYR A 87 -10.41 -1.16 12.61
C TYR A 87 -10.06 -1.68 14.00
N LYS A 88 -10.35 -2.96 14.28
CA LYS A 88 -10.02 -3.58 15.58
C LYS A 88 -8.51 -3.68 15.76
N LYS A 89 -7.80 -4.13 14.71
CA LYS A 89 -6.33 -4.22 14.71
C LYS A 89 -5.67 -2.84 14.79
N ALA A 90 -6.23 -1.86 14.08
CA ALA A 90 -5.80 -0.47 14.15
C ALA A 90 -5.94 0.09 15.57
N ALA A 91 -7.06 -0.17 16.26
CA ALA A 91 -7.26 0.28 17.64
C ALA A 91 -6.18 -0.26 18.59
N THR A 92 -5.79 -1.53 18.45
CA THR A 92 -4.68 -2.11 19.22
C THR A 92 -3.36 -1.40 18.94
N ALA A 93 -3.04 -1.19 17.67
CA ALA A 93 -1.81 -0.51 17.25
C ALA A 93 -1.78 0.96 17.71
N THR A 94 -2.91 1.67 17.63
CA THR A 94 -3.07 3.05 18.08
C THR A 94 -2.81 3.18 19.58
N GLN A 95 -3.28 2.22 20.38
CA GLN A 95 -3.04 2.22 21.82
C GLN A 95 -1.56 1.99 22.16
N GLU A 96 -0.89 1.09 21.45
CA GLU A 96 0.53 0.77 21.70
C GLU A 96 1.46 1.93 21.31
N TYR A 97 1.16 2.65 20.23
CA TYR A 97 2.03 3.71 19.69
C TYR A 97 1.55 5.14 19.99
N CYS A 98 0.36 5.30 20.60
CA CYS A 98 -0.34 6.57 20.73
C CYS A 98 -0.37 7.34 19.39
N ALA A 99 -0.82 6.66 18.33
CA ALA A 99 -0.67 7.10 16.94
C ALA A 99 -1.97 6.96 16.12
N GLU A 100 -2.19 7.90 15.21
CA GLU A 100 -3.34 7.94 14.30
C GLU A 100 -3.23 6.82 13.25
N PRO A 101 -4.30 6.03 13.02
CA PRO A 101 -4.31 4.96 12.02
C PRO A 101 -4.51 5.52 10.61
N HIS A 102 -3.56 5.23 9.74
CA HIS A 102 -3.52 5.66 8.35
C HIS A 102 -3.35 4.48 7.40
N TRP A 103 -3.63 4.73 6.13
CA TRP A 103 -3.38 3.81 5.03
C TRP A 103 -2.56 4.49 3.95
N MET A 104 -1.80 3.66 3.22
CA MET A 104 -1.15 4.07 1.98
C MET A 104 -1.47 3.06 0.88
N ALA A 105 -2.06 3.52 -0.22
CA ALA A 105 -2.30 2.72 -1.41
C ALA A 105 -1.25 3.04 -2.48
N ILE A 106 -0.54 2.01 -2.94
CA ILE A 106 0.49 2.15 -3.96
C ILE A 106 0.05 1.36 -5.19
N GLN A 107 -0.24 2.09 -6.25
CA GLN A 107 -0.60 1.50 -7.53
C GLN A 107 0.64 1.43 -8.40
N PHE A 108 1.01 0.23 -8.82
CA PHE A 108 2.09 0.03 -9.79
C PHE A 108 1.53 -0.28 -11.17
N ASP A 109 2.07 0.38 -12.17
CA ASP A 109 1.92 0.05 -13.59
C ASP A 109 3.28 -0.38 -14.16
N GLN A 110 3.34 -0.77 -15.43
CA GLN A 110 4.56 -1.26 -16.07
C GLN A 110 5.75 -0.30 -15.95
N PHE A 111 5.50 1.00 -16.03
CA PHE A 111 6.56 2.03 -16.01
C PHE A 111 6.33 3.14 -14.98
N THR A 112 5.16 3.16 -14.35
CA THR A 112 4.78 4.24 -13.46
C THR A 112 4.19 3.72 -12.16
N PHE A 113 4.14 4.58 -11.17
CA PHE A 113 3.47 4.31 -9.91
C PHE A 113 2.72 5.55 -9.43
N SER A 114 1.67 5.31 -8.64
CA SER A 114 0.95 6.34 -7.90
C SER A 114 0.84 5.95 -6.44
N ILE A 115 0.89 6.94 -5.55
CA ILE A 115 0.81 6.77 -4.10
C ILE A 115 -0.28 7.68 -3.57
N TYR A 116 -1.24 7.08 -2.89
CA TYR A 116 -2.30 7.76 -2.16
C TYR A 116 -2.18 7.44 -0.68
N TRP A 117 -2.51 8.42 0.16
CA TRP A 117 -2.41 8.34 1.60
C TRP A 117 -3.65 8.94 2.23
N GLY A 118 -4.19 8.33 3.29
CA GLY A 118 -5.30 8.92 4.04
C GLY A 118 -5.44 8.31 5.42
N SER A 119 -6.34 8.88 6.22
CA SER A 119 -6.65 8.35 7.54
C SER A 119 -7.65 7.21 7.43
N LEU A 120 -7.63 6.31 8.41
CA LEU A 120 -8.62 5.23 8.48
C LEU A 120 -10.04 5.80 8.73
N GLU A 121 -10.14 6.94 9.38
CA GLU A 121 -11.41 7.65 9.64
C GLU A 121 -12.12 8.06 8.34
N GLU A 122 -11.38 8.54 7.33
CA GLU A 122 -11.94 8.94 6.02
C GLU A 122 -12.67 7.79 5.30
N LEU A 123 -12.37 6.53 5.64
CA LEU A 123 -13.02 5.36 5.05
C LEU A 123 -14.40 5.05 5.67
N ASN A 124 -14.81 5.75 6.73
CA ASN A 124 -16.15 5.65 7.34
C ASN A 124 -16.58 4.20 7.63
N GLY A 125 -15.72 3.42 8.28
CA GLY A 125 -15.98 2.02 8.64
C GLY A 125 -15.74 1.01 7.51
N LYS A 126 -15.45 1.45 6.29
CA LYS A 126 -15.09 0.55 5.18
C LYS A 126 -13.67 0.02 5.35
N ASN A 127 -13.46 -1.25 4.99
CA ASN A 127 -12.15 -1.91 5.01
C ASN A 127 -11.45 -1.89 3.64
N THR A 128 -11.95 -1.09 2.70
CA THR A 128 -11.39 -0.95 1.35
C THR A 128 -11.08 0.49 1.05
N ILE A 129 -9.95 0.72 0.39
CA ILE A 129 -9.53 2.01 -0.13
C ILE A 129 -10.10 2.14 -1.57
N PRO A 130 -11.01 3.09 -1.86
CA PRO A 130 -11.55 3.30 -3.19
C PRO A 130 -10.64 4.19 -4.07
N LEU A 131 -9.90 3.58 -4.99
CA LEU A 131 -8.84 4.25 -5.76
C LEU A 131 -9.34 5.37 -6.68
N ALA A 132 -10.56 5.28 -7.21
CA ALA A 132 -11.15 6.35 -8.01
C ALA A 132 -11.36 7.62 -7.15
N GLN A 133 -11.83 7.47 -5.91
CA GLN A 133 -12.04 8.60 -5.02
C GLN A 133 -10.71 9.21 -4.56
N CYS A 134 -9.66 8.39 -4.37
CA CYS A 134 -8.30 8.88 -4.14
C CYS A 134 -7.79 9.72 -5.32
N ALA A 135 -7.94 9.21 -6.55
CA ALA A 135 -7.48 9.88 -7.76
C ALA A 135 -8.22 11.20 -8.04
N GLU A 136 -9.49 11.28 -7.63
CA GLU A 136 -10.33 12.48 -7.68
C GLU A 136 -10.08 13.45 -6.50
N GLY A 137 -9.26 13.08 -5.51
CA GLY A 137 -8.99 13.89 -4.32
C GLY A 137 -10.16 13.99 -3.34
N LYS A 138 -11.12 13.07 -3.41
CA LYS A 138 -12.28 13.03 -2.51
C LYS A 138 -11.96 12.43 -1.14
N ILE A 139 -10.98 11.53 -1.08
CA ILE A 139 -10.46 10.96 0.16
C ILE A 139 -8.94 10.93 0.12
N GLY A 140 -8.30 11.16 1.26
CA GLY A 140 -6.86 11.20 1.36
C GLY A 140 -6.22 12.24 0.43
N ILE A 141 -4.92 12.08 0.23
CA ILE A 141 -4.08 12.93 -0.60
C ILE A 141 -3.24 12.10 -1.55
N CYS A 142 -2.87 12.70 -2.69
CA CYS A 142 -1.95 12.10 -3.64
C CYS A 142 -0.51 12.54 -3.32
N LEU A 143 0.34 11.59 -2.93
CA LEU A 143 1.77 11.86 -2.63
C LEU A 143 2.64 11.71 -3.88
N ALA A 144 2.20 10.89 -4.84
CA ALA A 144 2.84 10.71 -6.13
C ALA A 144 1.79 10.29 -7.16
N LYS A 145 1.79 10.90 -8.34
CA LYS A 145 0.88 10.56 -9.43
C LYS A 145 1.68 10.21 -10.68
N ASP A 146 1.45 8.99 -11.19
CA ASP A 146 2.05 8.44 -12.41
C ASP A 146 3.56 8.74 -12.55
N LYS A 147 4.28 8.72 -11.42
CA LYS A 147 5.74 8.92 -11.40
C LYS A 147 6.41 7.73 -12.05
N LYS A 148 7.46 7.97 -12.83
CA LYS A 148 8.24 6.89 -13.44
C LYS A 148 8.96 6.08 -12.38
N HIS A 149 9.00 4.77 -12.56
CA HIS A 149 9.96 3.90 -11.93
C HIS A 149 10.83 3.23 -13.01
N TYR A 150 11.98 2.67 -12.60
CA TYR A 150 12.99 2.15 -13.52
C TYR A 150 13.39 0.71 -13.20
N PHE A 151 12.61 0.02 -12.37
CA PHE A 151 12.89 -1.38 -12.05
C PHE A 151 12.22 -2.30 -13.08
N ASP A 152 12.81 -3.47 -13.28
CA ASP A 152 12.24 -4.50 -14.14
C ASP A 152 10.91 -4.98 -13.55
N PHE A 153 9.80 -4.56 -14.17
CA PHE A 153 8.46 -4.89 -13.73
C PHE A 153 8.00 -6.28 -14.19
N GLY A 154 8.78 -7.00 -15.01
CA GLY A 154 8.37 -8.28 -15.60
C GLY A 154 7.95 -9.32 -14.56
N PHE A 155 8.69 -9.43 -13.45
CA PHE A 155 8.34 -10.32 -12.34
C PHE A 155 7.05 -9.90 -11.62
N PHE A 156 6.78 -8.60 -11.52
CA PHE A 156 5.69 -8.02 -10.74
C PHE A 156 4.37 -7.90 -11.52
N GLY A 157 4.44 -7.89 -12.86
CA GLY A 157 3.30 -7.82 -13.77
C GLY A 157 2.29 -8.95 -13.58
N ASN A 158 1.11 -8.81 -14.18
CA ASN A 158 0.19 -9.94 -14.27
C ASN A 158 0.66 -10.86 -15.41
N ALA A 159 0.46 -12.17 -15.28
CA ALA A 159 0.94 -13.16 -16.26
C ALA A 159 0.41 -12.98 -17.71
N LYS A 160 -0.61 -12.13 -17.94
CA LYS A 160 -1.08 -11.78 -19.30
C LYS A 160 -0.33 -10.59 -19.91
N ASP A 161 0.40 -9.82 -19.12
CA ASP A 161 1.19 -8.68 -19.58
C ASP A 161 2.48 -9.15 -20.29
N GLU A 162 2.87 -10.43 -20.13
CA GLU A 162 4.03 -11.07 -20.79
C GLU A 162 3.84 -11.25 -22.32
N LYS A 163 2.65 -11.02 -22.89
CA LYS A 163 2.33 -11.24 -24.31
C LYS A 163 2.24 -9.98 -25.17
N ILE A 164 2.84 -8.87 -24.73
CA ILE A 164 2.95 -7.67 -25.57
C ILE A 164 4.43 -7.52 -25.95
N THR A 165 4.83 -8.30 -26.95
CA THR A 165 6.05 -8.09 -27.77
C THR A 165 5.60 -7.95 -29.21
#